data_AF-A0A2G5DQH4-F1
#
_entry.id   AF-A0A2G5DQH4-F1
#
_cell.length_a   1.000
_cell.length_b   1.000
_cell.length_c   1.000
_cell.angle_alpha   90.00
_cell.angle_beta   90.00
_cell.angle_gamma   90.00
#
_symmetry.space_group_name_H-M   'P 1'
#
loop_
_entity.id
_entity.type
_entity.pdbx_description
1 polymer ?
#
loop_
_entity_poly.entity_id
_entity_poly.type
_entity_poly.pdbx_seq_one_letter_code
_entity_poly.pdbx_strand_id
1 'polypeptide(L)'
;MLTGDTAWHPPYKNEFQSSTPLRKAMIFGYGPLRTFMSIGHWLIWHFNLEKFRPSEIKRVKISLACVFAFMAIGWPLIVYYTGIWGWIKFWLMPWLGYHFWMSTFTMVHHTAPHIPFKAPKEWNAAQAQLNGTVHCDYPRWIEILCHDINVHIPHHISPRIPSYNLRGAHQSLQENWGKYLNEASWNWRLMKTILTICHVYDEEQNYVSFEEIAPEDSQPIAFLRKMMPDTA
;
A
#
# COMPACT_ATOMS: atom_id res chain seq x y z
N MET A 1 12.85 3.21 10.75
CA MET A 1 11.75 2.98 9.78
C MET A 1 11.22 4.28 9.21
N LEU A 2 10.83 5.28 10.01
CA LEU A 2 10.15 6.48 9.47
C LEU A 2 10.92 7.28 8.40
N THR A 3 12.26 7.21 8.36
CA THR A 3 13.09 7.86 7.32
C THR A 3 13.92 6.88 6.47
N GLY A 4 13.89 5.58 6.79
CA GLY A 4 14.70 4.54 6.12
C GLY A 4 13.86 3.47 5.41
N ASP A 5 12.58 3.36 5.73
CA ASP A 5 11.60 2.59 4.96
C ASP A 5 11.13 3.47 3.79
N THR A 6 11.44 3.05 2.58
CA THR A 6 11.11 3.80 1.36
C THR A 6 9.75 3.42 0.78
N ALA A 7 9.07 2.40 1.34
CA ALA A 7 7.84 1.86 0.77
C ALA A 7 6.58 2.50 1.38
N TRP A 8 6.56 2.75 2.69
CA TRP A 8 5.39 3.28 3.39
C TRP A 8 5.75 4.05 4.67
N HIS A 9 5.16 5.22 4.88
CA HIS A 9 5.19 5.91 6.16
C HIS A 9 3.83 6.57 6.46
N PRO A 10 3.27 6.40 7.67
CA PRO A 10 2.12 7.18 8.11
C PRO A 10 2.49 8.67 8.23
N PRO A 11 1.52 9.58 8.07
CA PRO A 11 1.70 10.99 8.38
C PRO A 11 2.02 11.19 9.87
N TYR A 12 2.77 12.24 10.17
CA TYR A 12 3.04 12.67 11.54
C TYR A 12 1.93 13.58 12.08
N LYS A 13 1.79 13.64 13.41
CA LYS A 13 0.84 14.54 14.08
C LYS A 13 1.04 16.02 13.72
N ASN A 14 2.30 16.48 13.59
CA ASN A 14 2.60 17.87 13.21
C ASN A 14 2.21 18.17 11.76
N GLU A 15 2.43 17.24 10.82
CA GLU A 15 1.95 17.36 9.43
C GLU A 15 0.43 17.43 9.41
N PHE A 16 -0.23 16.58 10.21
CA PHE A 16 -1.67 16.55 10.36
C PHE A 16 -2.27 17.86 10.87
N GLN A 17 -1.59 18.51 11.82
CA GLN A 17 -2.04 19.75 12.43
C GLN A 17 -1.61 21.01 11.67
N SER A 18 -0.80 20.89 10.63
CA SER A 18 -0.20 22.03 9.92
C SER A 18 -1.21 22.95 9.22
N SER A 19 -2.28 22.40 8.63
CA SER A 19 -3.34 23.18 7.99
C SER A 19 -4.63 22.39 7.82
N THR A 20 -5.77 23.09 7.90
CA THR A 20 -7.11 22.48 7.71
C THR A 20 -7.30 21.81 6.34
N PRO A 21 -6.87 22.41 5.20
CA PRO A 21 -7.02 21.76 3.89
C PRO A 21 -6.21 20.47 3.80
N LEU A 22 -4.96 20.47 4.26
CA LEU A 22 -4.12 19.28 4.25
C LEU A 22 -4.70 18.20 5.17
N ARG A 23 -5.16 18.58 6.38
CA ARG A 23 -5.84 17.70 7.32
C ARG A 23 -7.01 16.97 6.68
N LYS A 24 -7.93 17.70 6.04
CA LYS A 24 -9.08 17.12 5.33
C LYS A 24 -8.65 16.22 4.18
N ALA A 25 -7.64 16.63 3.40
CA ALA A 25 -7.11 15.79 2.33
C ALA A 25 -6.52 14.47 2.86
N MET A 26 -5.80 14.49 3.99
CA MET A 26 -5.28 13.29 4.63
C MET A 26 -6.40 12.39 5.17
N ILE A 27 -7.45 12.96 5.78
CA ILE A 27 -8.61 12.19 6.27
C ILE A 27 -9.27 11.43 5.11
N PHE A 28 -9.53 12.09 3.99
CA PHE A 28 -10.12 11.42 2.82
C PHE A 28 -9.13 10.43 2.16
N GLY A 29 -7.87 10.81 2.04
CA GLY A 29 -6.82 10.02 1.40
C GLY A 29 -6.50 8.74 2.17
N TYR A 30 -6.20 8.84 3.46
CA TYR A 30 -5.83 7.70 4.32
C TYR A 30 -7.02 6.94 4.92
N GLY A 31 -8.25 7.44 4.70
CA GLY A 31 -9.50 6.75 5.03
C GLY A 31 -10.17 6.17 3.77
N PRO A 32 -11.30 6.74 3.30
CA PRO A 32 -12.10 6.15 2.22
C PRO A 32 -11.36 5.90 0.90
N LEU A 33 -10.35 6.71 0.57
CA LEU A 33 -9.62 6.61 -0.70
C LEU A 33 -8.29 5.86 -0.59
N ARG A 34 -7.97 5.28 0.58
CA ARG A 34 -6.65 4.68 0.83
C ARG A 34 -6.35 3.52 -0.12
N THR A 35 -7.38 2.76 -0.49
CA THR A 35 -7.28 1.67 -1.46
C THR A 35 -6.95 2.15 -2.89
N PHE A 36 -7.00 3.46 -3.16
CA PHE A 36 -6.62 4.04 -4.45
C PHE A 36 -5.45 5.03 -4.36
N MET A 37 -4.81 5.17 -3.20
CA MET A 37 -3.69 6.09 -3.01
C MET A 37 -2.48 5.79 -3.91
N SER A 38 -2.34 4.55 -4.40
CA SER A 38 -1.31 4.21 -5.37
C SER A 38 -1.42 5.01 -6.69
N ILE A 39 -2.60 5.55 -7.03
CA ILE A 39 -2.77 6.45 -8.19
C ILE A 39 -1.99 7.75 -7.97
N GLY A 40 -2.16 8.37 -6.80
CA GLY A 40 -1.44 9.60 -6.45
C GLY A 40 0.06 9.36 -6.35
N HIS A 41 0.46 8.25 -5.71
CA HIS A 41 1.86 7.83 -5.68
C HIS A 41 2.43 7.64 -7.10
N TRP A 42 1.71 6.95 -7.97
CA TRP A 42 2.12 6.72 -9.36
C TRP A 42 2.35 8.04 -10.11
N LEU A 43 1.39 8.98 -10.05
CA LEU A 43 1.50 10.29 -10.70
C LEU A 43 2.69 11.11 -10.17
N ILE A 44 2.87 11.17 -8.85
CA ILE A 44 3.90 12.01 -8.20
C ILE A 44 5.30 11.44 -8.40
N TRP A 45 5.46 10.11 -8.35
CA TRP A 45 6.78 9.47 -8.34
C TRP A 45 7.26 9.03 -9.72
N HIS A 46 6.37 8.58 -10.60
CA HIS A 46 6.78 7.91 -11.83
C HIS A 46 6.87 8.85 -13.04
N PHE A 47 6.30 10.05 -12.96
CA PHE A 47 6.33 11.05 -14.04
C PHE A 47 7.30 12.20 -13.78
N ASN A 48 7.92 12.28 -12.59
CA ASN A 48 8.95 13.28 -12.30
C ASN A 48 10.35 12.66 -12.43
N LEU A 49 11.09 13.06 -13.47
CA LEU A 49 12.45 12.56 -13.75
C LEU A 49 13.48 12.94 -12.67
N GLU A 50 13.24 13.99 -11.89
CA GLU A 50 14.13 14.45 -10.82
C GLU A 50 14.22 13.46 -9.65
N LYS A 51 13.24 12.56 -9.54
CA LYS A 51 13.19 11.52 -8.49
C LYS A 51 14.03 10.29 -8.82
N PHE A 52 14.61 10.20 -10.02
CA PHE A 52 15.37 9.04 -10.48
C PHE A 52 16.88 9.33 -10.49
N ARG A 53 17.68 8.28 -10.32
CA ARG A 53 19.14 8.42 -10.43
C ARG A 53 19.53 8.77 -11.87
N PRO A 54 20.59 9.56 -12.10
CA PRO A 54 21.03 9.91 -13.45
C PRO A 54 21.23 8.71 -14.39
N SER A 55 21.70 7.58 -13.85
CA SER A 55 21.91 6.32 -14.60
C SER A 55 20.61 5.61 -15.01
N GLU A 56 19.47 6.02 -14.48
CA GLU A 56 18.15 5.40 -14.73
C GLU A 56 17.31 6.21 -15.69
N ILE A 57 17.57 7.52 -15.82
CA ILE A 57 16.77 8.47 -16.60
C ILE A 57 16.51 7.97 -18.03
N LYS A 58 17.51 7.39 -18.72
CA LYS A 58 17.32 6.87 -20.08
C LYS A 58 16.27 5.76 -20.12
N ARG A 59 16.30 4.82 -19.15
CA ARG A 59 15.33 3.72 -19.05
C ARG A 59 13.93 4.24 -18.71
N VAL A 60 13.85 5.22 -17.79
CA VAL A 60 12.57 5.86 -17.41
C VAL A 60 11.95 6.58 -18.60
N LYS A 61 12.75 7.34 -19.38
CA LYS A 61 12.26 8.01 -20.60
C LYS A 61 11.69 7.03 -21.62
N ILE A 62 12.33 5.88 -21.82
CA ILE A 62 11.82 4.83 -22.69
C ILE A 62 10.49 4.29 -22.15
N SER A 63 10.42 4.00 -20.85
CA SER A 63 9.18 3.53 -20.20
C SER A 63 8.04 4.53 -20.37
N LEU A 64 8.29 5.82 -20.14
CA LEU A 64 7.30 6.89 -20.32
C LEU A 64 6.88 7.02 -21.78
N ALA A 65 7.82 6.92 -22.73
CA ALA A 65 7.51 6.95 -24.15
C ALA A 65 6.58 5.78 -24.54
N CYS A 66 6.79 4.57 -24.00
CA CYS A 66 5.89 3.44 -24.21
C CYS A 66 4.48 3.70 -23.63
N VAL A 67 4.39 4.27 -22.42
CA VAL A 67 3.11 4.64 -21.79
C VAL A 67 2.36 5.65 -22.65
N PHE A 68 3.01 6.74 -23.07
CA PHE A 68 2.38 7.76 -23.90
C PHE A 68 2.04 7.26 -25.31
N ALA A 69 2.87 6.38 -25.89
CA ALA A 69 2.55 5.74 -27.17
C ALA A 69 1.30 4.86 -27.05
N PHE A 70 1.16 4.08 -25.97
CA PHE A 70 -0.05 3.32 -25.70
C PHE A 70 -1.28 4.23 -25.51
N MET A 71 -1.14 5.35 -24.79
CA MET A 71 -2.24 6.31 -24.64
C MET A 71 -2.63 6.94 -25.99
N ALA A 72 -1.65 7.30 -26.82
CA ALA A 72 -1.89 7.97 -28.11
C ALA A 72 -2.46 7.04 -29.20
N ILE A 73 -2.16 5.74 -29.13
CA ILE A 73 -2.56 4.76 -30.15
C ILE A 73 -3.62 3.80 -29.59
N GLY A 74 -3.32 3.17 -28.45
CA GLY A 74 -4.18 2.16 -27.83
C GLY A 74 -5.53 2.70 -27.38
N TRP A 75 -5.59 3.84 -26.70
CA TRP A 75 -6.89 4.40 -26.28
C TRP A 75 -7.81 4.74 -27.46
N PRO A 76 -7.35 5.48 -28.51
CA PRO A 76 -8.20 5.72 -29.68
C PRO A 76 -8.63 4.44 -30.38
N LEU A 77 -7.76 3.43 -30.51
CA LEU A 77 -8.15 2.15 -31.11
C LEU A 77 -9.22 1.43 -30.29
N ILE A 78 -9.08 1.38 -28.96
CA ILE A 78 -10.11 0.80 -28.08
C ILE A 78 -11.43 1.54 -28.30
N VAL A 79 -11.42 2.88 -28.26
CA VAL A 79 -12.63 3.69 -28.46
C VAL A 79 -13.21 3.49 -29.87
N TYR A 80 -12.38 3.40 -30.90
CA TYR A 80 -12.81 3.18 -32.28
C TYR A 80 -13.54 1.84 -32.45
N TYR A 81 -12.99 0.75 -31.90
CA TYR A 81 -13.57 -0.58 -32.06
C TYR A 81 -14.69 -0.91 -31.08
N THR A 82 -14.71 -0.29 -29.91
CA THR A 82 -15.60 -0.71 -28.80
C THR A 82 -16.41 0.43 -28.18
N GLY A 83 -16.24 1.66 -28.66
CA GLY A 83 -16.82 2.87 -28.10
C GLY A 83 -16.20 3.26 -26.75
N ILE A 84 -16.68 4.38 -26.20
CA ILE A 84 -16.22 4.88 -24.89
C ILE A 84 -16.48 3.86 -23.76
N TRP A 85 -17.57 3.09 -23.85
CA TRP A 85 -17.89 2.06 -22.89
C TRP A 85 -16.91 0.90 -22.90
N GLY A 86 -16.36 0.54 -24.05
CA GLY A 86 -15.31 -0.46 -24.11
C GLY A 86 -13.99 0.06 -23.56
N TRP A 87 -13.67 1.35 -23.73
CA TRP A 87 -12.54 1.96 -23.02
C TRP A 87 -12.69 1.90 -21.50
N ILE A 88 -13.88 2.17 -20.97
CA ILE A 88 -14.16 2.04 -19.54
C ILE A 88 -13.96 0.57 -19.09
N LYS A 89 -14.56 -0.38 -19.80
CA LYS A 89 -14.54 -1.81 -19.41
C LYS A 89 -13.17 -2.46 -19.57
N PHE A 90 -12.45 -2.15 -20.64
CA PHE A 90 -11.21 -2.86 -21.00
C PHE A 90 -9.93 -2.13 -20.59
N TRP A 91 -10.01 -0.84 -20.25
CA TRP A 91 -8.86 -0.08 -19.74
C TRP A 91 -9.09 0.47 -18.34
N LEU A 92 -10.11 1.31 -18.14
CA LEU A 92 -10.28 2.02 -16.86
C LEU A 92 -10.55 1.06 -15.70
N MET A 93 -11.47 0.11 -15.87
CA MET A 93 -11.84 -0.82 -14.80
C MET A 93 -10.69 -1.76 -14.41
N PRO A 94 -9.94 -2.40 -15.34
CA PRO A 94 -8.73 -3.14 -15.00
C PRO A 94 -7.66 -2.28 -14.33
N TRP A 95 -7.47 -1.04 -14.79
CA TRP A 95 -6.51 -0.10 -14.20
C TRP A 95 -6.90 0.28 -12.75
N LEU A 96 -8.18 0.54 -12.50
CA LEU A 96 -8.71 0.76 -11.14
C LEU A 96 -8.56 -0.49 -10.28
N GLY A 97 -8.84 -1.68 -10.83
CA GLY A 97 -8.65 -2.95 -10.13
C GLY A 97 -7.20 -3.20 -9.73
N TYR A 98 -6.24 -2.89 -10.61
CA TYR A 98 -4.82 -2.92 -10.30
C TYR A 98 -4.48 -1.97 -9.16
N HIS A 99 -4.91 -0.70 -9.23
CA HIS A 99 -4.61 0.29 -8.18
C HIS A 99 -5.27 -0.04 -6.84
N PHE A 100 -6.48 -0.63 -6.86
CA PHE A 100 -7.14 -1.17 -5.68
C PHE A 100 -6.26 -2.22 -5.00
N TRP A 101 -5.87 -3.27 -5.74
CA TRP A 101 -5.07 -4.36 -5.17
C TRP A 101 -3.68 -3.90 -4.76
N MET A 102 -3.00 -3.07 -5.55
CA MET A 102 -1.69 -2.54 -5.21
C MET A 102 -1.71 -1.77 -3.89
N SER A 103 -2.70 -0.87 -3.69
CA SER A 103 -2.78 -0.14 -2.43
C SER A 103 -3.18 -1.05 -1.27
N THR A 104 -4.10 -2.00 -1.50
CA THR A 104 -4.50 -2.98 -0.49
C THR A 104 -3.32 -3.82 -0.02
N PHE A 105 -2.51 -4.37 -0.92
CA PHE A 105 -1.34 -5.18 -0.56
C PHE A 105 -0.33 -4.36 0.23
N THR A 106 0.03 -3.17 -0.26
CA THR A 106 0.96 -2.28 0.48
C THR A 106 0.42 -1.98 1.87
N MET A 107 -0.87 -1.64 1.98
CA MET A 107 -1.49 -1.31 3.25
C MET A 107 -1.50 -2.50 4.21
N VAL A 108 -1.96 -3.66 3.77
CA VAL A 108 -2.07 -4.87 4.60
C VAL A 108 -0.70 -5.36 5.05
N HIS A 109 0.30 -5.33 4.16
CA HIS A 109 1.62 -5.86 4.48
C HIS A 109 2.48 -4.90 5.33
N HIS A 110 2.16 -3.61 5.36
CA HIS A 110 2.95 -2.57 6.06
C HIS A 110 2.17 -1.80 7.13
N THR A 111 0.95 -2.22 7.48
CA THR A 111 0.16 -1.56 8.51
C THR A 111 -0.53 -2.57 9.42
N ALA A 112 -0.13 -2.58 10.68
CA ALA A 112 -0.83 -3.30 11.74
C ALA A 112 -0.70 -2.53 13.08
N PRO A 113 -1.73 -2.52 13.94
CA PRO A 113 -1.73 -1.73 15.18
C PRO A 113 -0.54 -2.03 16.12
N HIS A 114 -0.05 -3.27 16.11
CA HIS A 114 1.01 -3.74 17.00
C HIS A 114 2.42 -3.67 16.40
N ILE A 115 2.57 -3.25 15.14
CA ILE A 115 3.89 -3.11 14.50
C ILE A 115 4.40 -1.68 14.73
N PRO A 116 5.51 -1.50 15.48
CA PRO A 116 6.03 -0.18 15.81
C PRO A 116 6.90 0.40 14.71
N PHE A 117 6.92 1.74 14.61
CA PHE A 117 7.96 2.43 13.86
C PHE A 117 9.12 2.78 14.78
N LYS A 118 10.32 2.34 14.41
CA LYS A 118 11.53 2.65 15.17
C LYS A 118 12.28 3.86 14.61
N ALA A 119 12.81 4.69 15.50
CA ALA A 119 13.75 5.75 15.14
C ALA A 119 15.04 5.17 14.53
N PRO A 120 15.79 5.92 13.71
CA PRO A 120 17.01 5.40 13.06
C PRO A 120 18.05 4.83 14.02
N LYS A 121 18.18 5.41 15.22
CA LYS A 121 19.16 4.96 16.24
C LYS A 121 18.81 3.60 16.85
N GLU A 122 17.54 3.22 16.83
CA GLU A 122 17.02 1.96 17.39
C GLU A 122 16.71 0.93 16.30
N TRP A 123 17.03 1.26 15.05
CA TRP A 123 16.67 0.45 13.90
C TRP A 123 17.64 -0.72 13.72
N ASN A 124 17.07 -1.91 13.57
CA ASN A 124 17.81 -3.14 13.28
C ASN A 124 17.21 -3.80 12.04
N ALA A 125 18.06 -4.09 11.03
CA ALA A 125 17.61 -4.61 9.74
C ALA A 125 16.86 -5.95 9.87
N ALA A 126 17.37 -6.88 10.68
CA ALA A 126 16.76 -8.19 10.86
C ALA A 126 15.37 -8.08 11.52
N GLN A 127 15.27 -7.32 12.62
CA GLN A 127 13.98 -7.08 13.29
C GLN A 127 13.00 -6.35 12.36
N ALA A 128 13.47 -5.37 11.59
CA ALA A 128 12.64 -4.61 10.68
C ALA A 128 12.09 -5.47 9.54
N GLN A 129 12.88 -6.37 8.97
CA GLN A 129 12.44 -7.24 7.88
C GLN A 129 11.53 -8.37 8.37
N LEU A 130 11.84 -8.99 9.52
CA LEU A 130 11.06 -10.10 10.08
C LEU A 130 9.75 -9.64 10.74
N ASN A 131 9.79 -8.56 11.51
CA ASN A 131 8.66 -8.13 12.36
C ASN A 131 7.96 -6.87 11.81
N GLY A 132 8.56 -6.18 10.85
CA GLY A 132 8.02 -4.92 10.32
C GLY A 132 7.01 -5.10 9.20
N THR A 133 6.81 -6.34 8.75
CA THR A 133 5.86 -6.65 7.68
C THR A 133 4.95 -7.81 8.06
N VAL A 134 3.80 -7.88 7.39
CA VAL A 134 2.77 -8.89 7.62
C VAL A 134 2.68 -9.81 6.40
N HIS A 135 2.83 -11.11 6.62
CA HIS A 135 2.35 -12.13 5.69
C HIS A 135 0.83 -12.20 5.80
N CYS A 136 0.10 -12.06 4.70
CA CYS A 136 -1.36 -12.05 4.73
C CYS A 136 -1.97 -13.00 3.72
N ASP A 137 -2.61 -14.07 4.18
CA ASP A 137 -3.27 -15.03 3.29
C ASP A 137 -4.45 -14.40 2.54
N TYR A 138 -4.51 -14.64 1.23
CA TYR A 138 -5.60 -14.22 0.35
C TYR A 138 -6.26 -15.46 -0.27
N PRO A 139 -7.47 -15.33 -0.85
CA PRO A 139 -8.00 -16.37 -1.73
C PRO A 139 -6.97 -16.80 -2.77
N ARG A 140 -6.77 -18.13 -2.93
CA ARG A 140 -5.66 -18.71 -3.70
C ARG A 140 -5.49 -18.15 -5.12
N TRP A 141 -6.58 -17.80 -5.78
CA TRP A 141 -6.56 -17.23 -7.12
C TRP A 141 -5.93 -15.82 -7.16
N ILE A 142 -6.09 -15.00 -6.10
CA ILE A 142 -5.42 -13.69 -5.96
C ILE A 142 -3.93 -13.90 -5.78
N GLU A 143 -3.55 -14.83 -4.90
CA GLU A 143 -2.14 -15.14 -4.65
C GLU A 143 -1.44 -15.56 -5.95
N ILE A 144 -2.04 -16.46 -6.73
CA ILE A 144 -1.48 -16.91 -8.02
C ILE A 144 -1.39 -15.74 -9.01
N LEU A 145 -2.47 -14.97 -9.18
CA LEU A 145 -2.51 -13.83 -10.11
C LEU A 145 -1.45 -12.77 -9.75
N CYS A 146 -1.18 -12.61 -8.45
CA CYS A 146 -0.24 -11.64 -7.91
C CYS A 146 1.12 -12.26 -7.56
N HIS A 147 1.46 -13.44 -8.11
CA HIS A 147 2.77 -14.09 -7.94
C HIS A 147 3.19 -14.29 -6.47
N ASP A 148 2.26 -14.79 -5.65
CA ASP A 148 2.44 -15.05 -4.21
C ASP A 148 2.92 -13.81 -3.43
N ILE A 149 2.44 -12.61 -3.82
CA ILE A 149 2.75 -11.33 -3.13
C ILE A 149 2.41 -11.35 -1.63
N ASN A 150 1.47 -12.19 -1.19
CA ASN A 150 1.17 -12.36 0.23
C ASN A 150 2.37 -12.82 1.06
N VAL A 151 3.28 -13.57 0.43
CA VAL A 151 4.46 -14.14 1.06
C VAL A 151 5.56 -13.09 1.15
N HIS A 152 5.24 -12.02 1.88
CA HIS A 152 5.92 -10.73 1.79
C HIS A 152 7.20 -10.66 2.63
N ILE A 153 7.22 -11.36 3.77
CA ILE A 153 8.38 -11.37 4.67
C ILE A 153 9.66 -11.84 3.95
N PRO A 154 9.71 -13.03 3.30
CA PRO A 154 10.92 -13.46 2.60
C PRO A 154 11.28 -12.54 1.42
N HIS A 155 10.30 -11.88 0.77
CA HIS A 155 10.57 -10.88 -0.27
C HIS A 155 11.34 -9.67 0.30
N HIS A 156 11.04 -9.23 1.53
CA HIS A 156 11.80 -8.16 2.20
C HIS A 156 13.18 -8.57 2.64
N ILE A 157 13.34 -9.82 3.08
CA ILE A 157 14.65 -10.37 3.47
C ILE A 157 15.55 -10.46 2.24
N SER A 158 15.02 -10.95 1.12
CA SER A 158 15.76 -11.04 -0.13
C SER A 158 14.82 -10.93 -1.33
N PRO A 159 14.80 -9.78 -2.03
CA PRO A 159 13.99 -9.60 -3.23
C PRO A 159 14.51 -10.42 -4.43
N ARG A 160 15.62 -11.16 -4.25
CA ARG A 160 16.17 -12.10 -5.25
C ARG A 160 15.51 -13.47 -5.21
N ILE A 161 14.75 -13.78 -4.15
CA ILE A 161 14.00 -15.03 -4.08
C ILE A 161 12.88 -14.97 -5.12
N PRO A 162 12.84 -15.89 -6.09
CA PRO A 162 11.76 -15.90 -7.07
C PRO A 162 10.43 -16.26 -6.41
N SER A 163 9.32 -15.74 -6.94
CA SER A 163 7.98 -15.89 -6.37
C SER A 163 7.60 -17.35 -6.07
N TYR A 164 7.92 -18.26 -6.99
CA TYR A 164 7.64 -19.69 -6.85
C TYR A 164 8.40 -20.39 -5.72
N ASN A 165 9.42 -19.76 -5.12
CA ASN A 165 10.15 -20.25 -3.95
C ASN A 165 9.77 -19.52 -2.64
N LEU A 166 8.93 -18.48 -2.70
CA LEU A 166 8.61 -17.68 -1.51
C LEU A 166 7.97 -18.52 -0.42
N ARG A 167 7.07 -19.45 -0.77
CA ARG A 167 6.39 -20.31 0.21
C ARG A 167 7.35 -21.22 0.98
N GLY A 168 8.31 -21.81 0.29
CA GLY A 168 9.35 -22.62 0.94
C GLY A 168 10.26 -21.76 1.83
N ALA A 169 10.60 -20.55 1.40
CA ALA A 169 11.33 -19.60 2.23
C ALA A 169 10.54 -19.20 3.48
N HIS A 170 9.24 -18.92 3.34
CA HIS A 170 8.36 -18.57 4.47
C HIS A 170 8.23 -19.71 5.47
N GLN A 171 8.08 -20.95 5.01
CA GLN A 171 8.06 -22.12 5.89
C GLN A 171 9.35 -22.22 6.72
N SER A 172 10.52 -22.05 6.08
CA SER A 172 11.79 -22.01 6.80
C SER A 172 11.82 -20.86 7.83
N LEU A 173 11.26 -19.69 7.51
CA LEU A 173 11.16 -18.59 8.47
C LEU A 173 10.26 -18.94 9.65
N GLN A 174 9.12 -19.58 9.41
CA GLN A 174 8.20 -20.00 10.47
C GLN A 174 8.86 -20.99 11.44
N GLU A 175 9.57 -21.98 10.91
CA GLU A 175 10.27 -23.01 11.70
C GLU A 175 11.37 -22.43 12.60
N ASN A 176 12.13 -21.45 12.09
CA ASN A 176 13.32 -20.92 12.77
C ASN A 176 13.05 -19.64 13.58
N TRP A 177 12.09 -18.82 13.14
CA TRP A 177 11.86 -17.47 13.65
C TRP A 177 10.37 -17.12 13.84
N GLY A 178 9.46 -18.11 13.83
CA GLY A 178 8.00 -17.89 13.87
C GLY A 178 7.50 -16.91 14.92
N LYS A 179 8.10 -16.88 16.12
CA LYS A 179 7.76 -15.93 17.20
C LYS A 179 7.95 -14.44 16.86
N TYR A 180 8.64 -14.14 15.77
CA TYR A 180 8.95 -12.79 15.30
C TYR A 180 8.15 -12.39 14.06
N LEU A 181 7.49 -13.35 13.42
CA LEU A 181 6.73 -13.11 12.19
C LEU A 181 5.35 -12.56 12.53
N ASN A 182 4.80 -11.73 11.65
CA ASN A 182 3.41 -11.32 11.71
C ASN A 182 2.64 -11.97 10.58
N GLU A 183 1.58 -12.68 10.95
CA GLU A 183 0.72 -13.39 10.01
C GLU A 183 -0.73 -12.95 10.21
N ALA A 184 -1.45 -12.81 9.10
CA ALA A 184 -2.86 -12.48 9.08
C ALA A 184 -3.55 -13.25 7.96
N SER A 185 -4.88 -13.28 7.99
CA SER A 185 -5.70 -13.66 6.85
C SER A 185 -6.55 -12.46 6.46
N TRP A 186 -6.66 -12.20 5.16
CA TRP A 186 -7.39 -11.05 4.68
C TRP A 186 -8.89 -11.19 4.98
N ASN A 187 -9.46 -10.16 5.60
CA ASN A 187 -10.89 -10.05 5.83
C ASN A 187 -11.31 -8.58 6.01
N TRP A 188 -12.62 -8.37 6.07
CA TRP A 188 -13.18 -7.02 6.18
C TRP A 188 -12.87 -6.37 7.53
N ARG A 189 -12.75 -7.15 8.60
CA ARG A 189 -12.33 -6.65 9.91
C ARG A 189 -10.91 -6.05 9.85
N LEU A 190 -9.95 -6.75 9.25
CA LEU A 190 -8.58 -6.24 9.05
C LEU A 190 -8.59 -4.94 8.26
N MET A 191 -9.32 -4.91 7.14
CA MET A 191 -9.46 -3.70 6.32
C MET A 191 -10.07 -2.55 7.11
N LYS A 192 -11.12 -2.81 7.91
CA LYS A 192 -11.78 -1.81 8.75
C LYS A 192 -10.84 -1.25 9.82
N THR A 193 -10.05 -2.10 10.48
CA THR A 193 -9.02 -1.68 11.42
C THR A 193 -8.03 -0.74 10.76
N ILE A 194 -7.46 -1.13 9.62
CA ILE A 194 -6.44 -0.31 8.97
C ILE A 194 -7.01 1.03 8.47
N LEU A 195 -8.20 1.02 7.88
CA LEU A 195 -8.85 2.19 7.29
C LEU A 195 -9.50 3.14 8.30
N THR A 196 -9.65 2.74 9.57
CA THR A 196 -10.35 3.56 10.58
C THR A 196 -9.56 3.81 11.85
N ILE A 197 -8.46 3.08 12.08
CA ILE A 197 -7.63 3.19 13.28
C ILE A 197 -6.20 3.59 12.90
N CYS A 198 -5.57 2.88 11.96
CA CYS A 198 -4.14 3.05 11.65
C CYS A 198 -3.85 4.25 10.74
N HIS A 199 -3.99 5.47 11.25
CA HIS A 199 -3.91 6.71 10.45
C HIS A 199 -2.64 7.52 10.66
N VAL A 200 -2.37 7.97 11.87
CA VAL A 200 -1.25 8.89 12.18
C VAL A 200 -0.28 8.19 13.10
N TYR A 201 1.01 8.38 12.86
CA TYR A 201 2.04 7.83 13.74
C TYR A 201 1.92 8.39 15.16
N ASP A 202 2.07 7.51 16.13
CA ASP A 202 2.20 7.84 17.54
C ASP A 202 3.28 6.97 18.19
N GLU A 203 4.09 7.54 19.06
CA GLU A 203 5.23 6.83 19.68
C GLU A 203 4.77 5.82 20.75
N GLU A 204 3.65 6.08 21.43
CA GLU A 204 3.14 5.22 22.50
C GLU A 204 2.23 4.12 21.94
N GLN A 205 1.39 4.45 20.96
CA GLN A 205 0.34 3.58 20.43
C GLN A 205 0.64 3.00 19.04
N ASN A 206 1.77 3.36 18.43
CA ASN A 206 2.14 3.15 17.01
C ASN A 206 1.27 3.93 16.03
N TYR A 207 -0.05 3.87 16.22
CA TYR A 207 -1.03 4.59 15.43
C TYR A 207 -2.14 5.18 16.29
N VAL A 208 -2.54 6.40 15.95
CA VAL A 208 -3.78 7.02 16.45
C VAL A 208 -4.75 7.27 15.29
N SER A 209 -6.05 7.19 15.60
CA SER A 209 -7.10 7.39 14.61
C SER A 209 -7.36 8.88 14.36
N PHE A 210 -7.80 9.25 13.16
CA PHE A 210 -8.25 10.63 12.89
C PHE A 210 -9.39 11.07 13.80
N GLU A 211 -10.30 10.17 14.16
CA GLU A 211 -11.42 10.47 15.07
C GLU A 211 -10.95 10.87 16.48
N GLU A 212 -9.82 10.34 16.94
CA GLU A 212 -9.24 10.70 18.23
C GLU A 212 -8.60 12.09 18.21
N ILE A 213 -7.85 12.40 17.14
CA ILE A 213 -7.06 13.64 17.06
C ILE A 213 -7.81 14.83 16.44
N ALA A 214 -8.88 14.57 15.67
CA ALA A 214 -9.71 15.59 15.04
C ALA A 214 -11.16 15.08 14.85
N PRO A 215 -11.91 14.89 15.94
CA PRO A 215 -13.27 14.33 15.89
C PRO A 215 -14.22 15.14 14.99
N GLU A 216 -14.10 16.47 14.99
CA GLU A 216 -14.97 17.38 14.23
C GLU A 216 -14.84 17.20 12.70
N ASP A 217 -13.64 16.89 12.20
CA ASP A 217 -13.37 16.70 10.78
C ASP A 217 -13.49 15.23 10.32
N SER A 218 -13.61 14.29 11.26
CA SER A 218 -13.49 12.86 11.00
C SER A 218 -14.80 12.16 10.66
N GLN A 219 -15.84 12.92 10.32
CA GLN A 219 -17.11 12.38 9.82
C GLN A 219 -16.96 11.34 8.69
N PRO A 220 -16.04 11.51 7.70
CA PRO A 220 -15.81 10.50 6.68
C PRO A 220 -15.33 9.14 7.24
N ILE A 221 -14.52 9.17 8.31
CA ILE A 221 -14.01 7.95 8.96
C ILE A 221 -15.10 7.27 9.77
N ALA A 222 -15.88 8.05 10.53
CA ALA A 222 -17.02 7.53 11.29
C ALA A 222 -18.05 6.85 10.37
N PHE A 223 -18.34 7.48 9.21
CA PHE A 223 -19.18 6.88 8.19
C PHE A 223 -18.58 5.59 7.62
N LEU A 224 -17.29 5.61 7.26
CA LEU A 224 -16.59 4.42 6.75
C LEU A 224 -16.64 3.26 7.75
N ARG A 225 -16.35 3.52 9.03
CA ARG A 225 -16.41 2.53 10.12
C ARG A 225 -17.81 1.94 10.26
N LYS A 226 -18.86 2.74 10.13
CA LYS A 226 -20.25 2.26 10.20
C LYS A 226 -20.62 1.38 9.01
N MET A 227 -20.11 1.69 7.81
CA MET A 227 -20.46 0.99 6.58
C MET A 227 -19.65 -0.29 6.34
N MET A 228 -18.44 -0.38 6.90
CA MET A 228 -17.56 -1.53 6.70
C MET A 228 -17.99 -2.74 7.54
N PRO A 229 -18.03 -3.95 6.96
CA PRO A 229 -18.36 -5.18 7.69
C PRO A 229 -17.34 -5.52 8.80
N ASP A 230 -17.82 -6.18 9.85
CA ASP A 230 -16.99 -6.72 10.94
C ASP A 230 -16.63 -8.20 10.76
N THR A 231 -16.92 -8.76 9.57
CA THR A 231 -16.69 -10.17 9.25
C THR A 231 -15.20 -10.46 9.16
N ALA A 232 -14.82 -11.58 9.79
CA ALA A 232 -13.49 -12.17 9.74
C ALA A 232 -13.43 -13.26 8.67
#